data_AF-A0A7Y4K080-F1
#
_entry.id   AF-A0A7Y4K080-F1
#
_cell.length_a   1.000
_cell.length_b   1.000
_cell.length_c   1.000
_cell.angle_alpha   90.00
_cell.angle_beta   90.00
_cell.angle_gamma   90.00
#
_symmetry.space_group_name_H-M   'P 1'
#
loop_
_entity.id
_entity.type
_entity.pdbx_description
1 polymer ?
#
loop_
_entity_poly.entity_id
_entity_poly.type
_entity_poly.pdbx_seq_one_letter_code
_entity_poly.pdbx_strand_id
1 'polypeptide(L)'
;MTTTTAQAPTTKRRWRNFLLDAPFQLKLTAYIVGVTLVMAALLGIFLVRAANSLMHETATAVDARSRAAEVSRELSGATLSNELMAHMNDPAFEKQFREQAQAIDASYEAERSAIVAQRAELERHQHLTWWVLGGCLVTFIVVVALSTIVVTHRMAGPLFRIKRMMREVAEGRLHPPQHGLREGDELQDVFEAARDMTQRLRTQQEEDARVVAEALAQARTSGATGPWVDELSALEARYRERLAR
;
A
#
# COMPACT_ATOMS: atom_id res chain seq x y z
N MET A 1 3.90 -56.74 20.77
CA MET A 1 2.79 -55.76 20.79
C MET A 1 3.33 -54.45 20.23
N THR A 2 3.00 -54.12 18.99
CA THR A 2 3.44 -52.91 18.30
C THR A 2 2.21 -52.04 18.04
N THR A 3 2.07 -50.95 18.77
CA THR A 3 1.00 -49.96 18.59
C THR A 3 1.39 -48.98 17.48
N THR A 4 0.77 -49.15 16.33
CA THR A 4 0.83 -48.22 15.19
C THR A 4 0.11 -46.92 15.56
N THR A 5 0.84 -45.82 15.63
CA THR A 5 0.30 -44.47 15.79
C THR A 5 -0.31 -44.00 14.47
N ALA A 6 -1.65 -43.94 14.40
CA ALA A 6 -2.36 -43.38 13.25
C ALA A 6 -2.20 -41.86 13.23
N GLN A 7 -1.51 -41.32 12.22
CA GLN A 7 -1.42 -39.87 11.98
C GLN A 7 -2.74 -39.35 11.41
N ALA A 8 -3.28 -38.30 12.04
CA ALA A 8 -4.49 -37.60 11.58
C ALA A 8 -4.21 -36.81 10.29
N PRO A 9 -5.16 -36.77 9.33
CA PRO A 9 -4.95 -36.10 8.04
C PRO A 9 -4.93 -34.57 8.21
N THR A 10 -3.85 -33.94 7.76
CA THR A 10 -3.72 -32.48 7.72
C THR A 10 -4.57 -31.91 6.57
N THR A 11 -5.71 -31.33 6.89
CA THR A 11 -6.60 -30.71 5.89
C THR A 11 -5.92 -29.47 5.28
N LYS A 12 -5.51 -29.56 4.01
CA LYS A 12 -4.99 -28.41 3.23
C LYS A 12 -6.08 -27.34 3.11
N ARG A 13 -5.90 -26.22 3.82
CA ARG A 13 -6.83 -25.08 3.79
C ARG A 13 -6.82 -24.44 2.39
N ARG A 14 -7.95 -24.53 1.68
CA ARG A 14 -8.14 -23.92 0.35
C ARG A 14 -8.16 -22.40 0.48
N TRP A 15 -7.38 -21.73 -0.37
CA TRP A 15 -7.26 -20.26 -0.47
C TRP A 15 -8.61 -19.53 -0.65
N ARG A 16 -9.64 -20.24 -1.12
CA ARG A 16 -11.00 -19.72 -1.30
C ARG A 16 -11.72 -19.37 0.01
N ASN A 17 -11.17 -19.76 1.17
CA ASN A 17 -11.73 -19.41 2.48
C ASN A 17 -11.15 -18.10 3.06
N PHE A 18 -10.34 -17.35 2.29
CA PHE A 18 -9.73 -16.08 2.73
C PHE A 18 -10.71 -14.88 2.75
N LEU A 19 -11.90 -15.01 2.15
CA LEU A 19 -12.88 -13.92 2.00
C LEU A 19 -14.12 -14.09 2.89
N LEU A 20 -13.97 -14.61 4.10
CA LEU A 20 -15.12 -14.82 4.99
C LEU A 20 -15.77 -13.51 5.47
N ASP A 21 -15.08 -12.36 5.41
CA ASP A 21 -15.64 -11.03 5.71
C ASP A 21 -15.18 -9.95 4.70
N ALA A 22 -15.62 -10.10 3.46
CA ALA A 22 -15.35 -9.14 2.37
C ALA A 22 -15.75 -7.67 2.65
N PRO A 23 -16.86 -7.31 3.32
CA PRO A 23 -17.32 -5.93 3.31
C PRO A 23 -16.48 -4.98 4.18
N PHE A 24 -15.89 -5.45 5.29
CA PHE A 24 -15.02 -4.62 6.12
C PHE A 24 -13.67 -4.38 5.45
N GLN A 25 -13.08 -5.46 4.93
CA GLN A 25 -11.80 -5.40 4.23
C GLN A 25 -11.86 -4.53 2.98
N LEU A 26 -12.93 -4.65 2.19
CA LEU A 26 -13.11 -3.85 0.97
C LEU A 26 -13.31 -2.36 1.29
N LYS A 27 -14.04 -2.02 2.35
CA LYS A 27 -14.23 -0.60 2.75
C LYS A 27 -12.93 0.06 3.18
N LEU A 28 -12.15 -0.60 4.05
CA LEU A 28 -10.87 -0.06 4.53
C LEU A 28 -9.84 0.00 3.39
N THR A 29 -9.75 -1.06 2.59
CA THR A 29 -8.84 -1.09 1.44
C THR A 29 -9.22 -0.02 0.42
N ALA A 30 -10.51 0.16 0.10
CA ALA A 30 -10.96 1.20 -0.82
C ALA A 30 -10.64 2.61 -0.30
N TYR A 31 -10.81 2.85 1.01
CA TYR A 31 -10.44 4.13 1.62
C TYR A 31 -8.94 4.41 1.51
N ILE A 32 -8.09 3.44 1.90
CA ILE A 32 -6.63 3.61 1.86
C ILE A 32 -6.14 3.76 0.42
N VAL A 33 -6.63 2.95 -0.51
CA VAL A 33 -6.30 3.05 -1.94
C VAL A 33 -6.75 4.41 -2.49
N GLY A 34 -7.95 4.88 -2.13
CA GLY A 34 -8.45 6.20 -2.52
C GLY A 34 -7.54 7.33 -2.05
N VAL A 35 -7.17 7.34 -0.77
CA VAL A 35 -6.23 8.33 -0.21
C VAL A 35 -4.85 8.24 -0.88
N THR A 36 -4.37 7.03 -1.12
CA THR A 36 -3.08 6.79 -1.79
C THR A 36 -3.09 7.31 -3.22
N LEU A 37 -4.19 7.12 -3.96
CA LEU A 37 -4.35 7.64 -5.31
C LEU A 37 -4.37 9.16 -5.33
N VAL A 38 -5.04 9.80 -4.36
CA VAL A 38 -5.02 11.27 -4.24
C VAL A 38 -3.60 11.76 -3.94
N MET A 39 -2.90 11.13 -3.00
CA MET A 39 -1.52 11.48 -2.67
C MET A 39 -0.58 11.28 -3.88
N ALA A 40 -0.72 10.16 -4.57
CA ALA A 40 0.02 9.83 -5.78
C ALA A 40 -0.25 10.84 -6.91
N ALA A 41 -1.50 11.29 -7.07
CA ALA A 41 -1.85 12.31 -8.05
C ALA A 41 -1.21 13.66 -7.71
N LEU A 42 -1.29 14.10 -6.45
CA LEU A 42 -0.65 15.35 -5.99
C LEU A 42 0.86 15.32 -6.19
N LEU A 43 1.51 14.23 -5.78
CA LEU A 43 2.94 14.03 -5.96
C LEU A 43 3.32 13.95 -7.44
N GLY A 44 2.52 13.25 -8.26
CA GLY A 44 2.72 13.14 -9.69
C GLY A 44 2.63 14.51 -10.38
N ILE A 45 1.61 15.31 -10.06
CA ILE A 45 1.47 16.69 -10.57
C ILE A 45 2.67 17.54 -10.18
N PHE A 46 3.13 17.44 -8.93
CA PHE A 46 4.31 18.16 -8.46
C PHE A 46 5.57 17.78 -9.24
N LEU A 47 5.81 16.47 -9.44
CA LEU A 47 6.98 15.96 -10.16
C LEU A 47 6.93 16.34 -11.65
N VAL A 48 5.77 16.25 -12.29
CA VAL A 48 5.56 16.75 -13.66
C VAL A 48 5.87 18.23 -13.76
N ARG A 49 5.39 19.03 -12.80
CA ARG A 49 5.63 20.48 -12.80
C ARG A 49 7.11 20.81 -12.61
N ALA A 50 7.78 20.11 -11.71
CA ALA A 50 9.23 20.27 -11.46
C ALA A 50 10.08 19.82 -12.66
N ALA A 51 9.73 18.69 -13.28
CA ALA A 51 10.40 18.21 -14.49
C ALA A 51 10.22 19.19 -15.65
N ASN A 52 8.99 19.68 -15.86
CA ASN A 52 8.69 20.65 -16.91
C ASN A 52 9.43 21.97 -16.73
N SER A 53 9.59 22.48 -15.49
CA SER A 53 10.34 23.72 -15.25
C SER A 53 11.82 23.59 -15.60
N LEU A 54 12.45 22.46 -15.26
CA LEU A 54 13.87 22.21 -15.60
C LEU A 54 14.04 21.99 -17.12
N MET A 55 13.09 21.27 -17.74
CA MET A 55 13.17 20.95 -19.16
C MET A 55 12.96 22.17 -20.06
N HIS A 56 12.07 23.09 -19.69
CA HIS A 56 11.87 24.32 -20.46
C HIS A 56 13.11 25.20 -20.46
N GLU A 57 13.83 25.29 -19.34
CA GLU A 57 15.06 26.09 -19.27
C GLU A 57 16.16 25.52 -20.18
N THR A 58 16.37 24.20 -20.14
CA THR A 58 17.36 23.54 -21.00
C THR A 58 16.98 23.58 -22.49
N ALA A 59 15.72 23.36 -22.84
CA ALA A 59 15.24 23.41 -24.23
C ALA A 59 15.38 24.82 -24.83
N THR A 60 15.00 25.85 -24.08
CA THR A 60 15.11 27.25 -24.53
C THR A 60 16.57 27.69 -24.69
N ALA A 61 17.48 27.22 -23.84
CA ALA A 61 18.91 27.49 -23.98
C ALA A 61 19.50 26.85 -25.25
N VAL A 62 19.10 25.62 -25.57
CA VAL A 62 19.55 24.93 -26.80
C VAL A 62 18.96 25.58 -28.06
N ASP A 63 17.68 25.98 -28.03
CA ASP A 63 17.04 26.74 -29.11
C ASP A 63 17.69 28.11 -29.33
N ALA A 64 18.00 28.83 -28.25
CA ALA A 64 18.68 30.13 -28.35
C ALA A 64 20.08 29.98 -28.96
N ARG A 65 20.82 28.93 -28.55
CA ARG A 65 22.14 28.61 -29.12
C ARG A 65 22.05 28.27 -30.61
N SER A 66 21.05 27.48 -31.04
CA SER A 66 20.89 27.15 -32.45
C SER A 66 20.56 28.36 -33.32
N ARG A 67 19.68 29.24 -32.85
CA ARG A 67 19.38 30.49 -33.56
C ARG A 67 20.59 31.42 -33.63
N ALA A 68 21.38 31.51 -32.56
CA ALA A 68 22.61 32.30 -32.58
C ALA A 68 23.62 31.78 -33.61
N ALA A 69 23.78 30.45 -33.71
CA ALA A 69 24.63 29.83 -34.72
C ALA A 69 24.14 30.07 -36.16
N GLU A 70 22.83 30.00 -36.41
CA GLU A 70 22.22 30.30 -37.72
C GLU A 70 22.42 31.76 -38.12
N VAL A 71 22.10 32.70 -37.23
CA VAL A 71 22.29 34.13 -37.48
C VAL A 71 23.77 34.45 -37.70
N SER A 72 24.67 33.84 -36.92
CA SER A 72 26.12 34.02 -37.11
C SER A 72 26.58 33.53 -38.48
N ARG A 73 26.05 32.41 -38.98
CA ARG A 73 26.32 31.90 -40.33
C ARG A 73 25.80 32.85 -41.42
N GLU A 74 24.56 33.32 -41.30
CA GLU A 74 23.96 34.25 -42.26
C GLU A 74 24.72 35.57 -42.32
N LEU A 75 25.04 36.14 -41.16
CA LEU A 75 25.81 37.38 -41.06
C LEU A 75 27.20 37.21 -41.66
N SER A 76 27.90 36.12 -41.31
CA SER A 76 29.22 35.81 -41.87
C SER A 76 29.16 35.66 -43.39
N GLY A 77 28.16 34.95 -43.91
CA GLY A 77 27.96 34.79 -45.35
C GLY A 77 27.68 36.11 -46.07
N ALA A 78 26.86 37.00 -45.47
CA ALA A 78 26.56 38.31 -46.02
C ALA A 78 27.79 39.25 -46.00
N THR A 79 28.54 39.29 -44.90
CA THR A 79 29.78 40.08 -44.77
C THR A 79 30.83 39.60 -45.76
N LEU A 80 31.06 38.29 -45.81
CA LEU A 80 31.99 37.67 -46.75
C LEU A 80 31.60 37.94 -48.20
N SER A 81 30.33 37.76 -48.56
CA SER A 81 29.83 38.03 -49.92
C SER A 81 30.03 39.49 -50.33
N ASN A 82 29.78 40.43 -49.42
CA ASN A 82 29.99 41.86 -49.67
C ASN A 82 31.49 42.18 -49.89
N GLU A 83 32.38 41.60 -49.08
CA GLU A 83 33.82 41.82 -49.20
C GLU A 83 34.41 41.18 -50.47
N LEU A 84 33.87 40.04 -50.89
CA LEU A 84 34.21 39.41 -52.17
C LEU A 84 33.84 40.30 -53.36
N MET A 85 32.67 40.94 -53.34
CA MET A 85 32.23 41.86 -54.38
C MET A 85 33.16 43.08 -54.49
N ALA A 86 33.74 43.55 -53.38
CA ALA A 86 34.67 44.68 -53.36
C ALA A 86 36.07 44.33 -53.92
N HIS A 87 36.49 43.06 -53.87
CA HIS A 87 37.83 42.60 -54.24
C HIS A 87 37.85 41.56 -55.39
N MET A 88 36.80 41.51 -56.23
CA MET A 88 36.61 40.54 -57.32
C MET A 88 37.77 40.39 -58.32
N ASN A 89 38.67 41.37 -58.44
CA ASN A 89 39.76 41.36 -59.41
C ASN A 89 41.12 40.89 -58.83
N ASP A 90 41.17 40.46 -57.56
CA ASP A 90 42.40 40.00 -56.90
C ASP A 90 42.40 38.47 -56.66
N PRO A 91 43.21 37.69 -57.40
CA PRO A 91 43.27 36.23 -57.26
C PRO A 91 43.92 35.75 -55.95
N ALA A 92 44.68 36.60 -55.25
CA ALA A 92 45.22 36.27 -53.92
C ALA A 92 44.12 36.35 -52.86
N PHE A 93 43.26 37.36 -52.95
CA PHE A 93 42.09 37.54 -52.09
C PHE A 93 41.09 36.38 -52.23
N GLU A 94 40.84 35.89 -53.45
CA GLU A 94 39.95 34.73 -53.67
C GLU A 94 40.40 33.45 -52.95
N LYS A 95 41.71 33.19 -52.85
CA LYS A 95 42.23 32.01 -52.13
C LYS A 95 42.02 32.15 -50.62
N GLN A 96 42.39 33.30 -50.06
CA GLN A 96 42.21 33.60 -48.64
C GLN A 96 40.71 33.57 -48.27
N PHE A 97 39.85 34.07 -49.15
CA PHE A 97 38.40 34.01 -49.03
C PHE A 97 37.88 32.57 -48.96
N ARG A 98 38.32 31.69 -49.87
CA ARG A 98 37.91 30.28 -49.87
C ARG A 98 38.33 29.57 -48.59
N GLU A 99 39.55 29.82 -48.10
CA GLU A 99 40.04 29.25 -46.85
C GLU A 99 39.22 29.74 -45.64
N GLN A 100 38.91 31.04 -45.58
CA GLN A 100 38.11 31.60 -44.49
C GLN A 100 36.65 31.11 -44.51
N ALA A 101 36.04 31.02 -45.69
CA ALA A 101 34.71 30.46 -45.87
C ALA A 101 34.67 28.98 -45.44
N GLN A 102 35.65 28.18 -45.85
CA GLN A 102 35.79 26.78 -45.43
C GLN A 102 35.97 26.63 -43.92
N ALA A 103 36.77 27.50 -43.29
CA ALA A 103 36.96 27.49 -41.83
C ALA A 103 35.66 27.82 -41.09
N ILE A 104 34.89 28.80 -41.57
CA ILE A 104 33.59 29.18 -40.99
C ILE A 104 32.57 28.05 -41.18
N ASP A 105 32.45 27.49 -42.37
CA ASP A 105 31.56 26.35 -42.65
C ASP A 105 31.91 25.15 -41.75
N ALA A 106 33.18 24.82 -41.59
CA ALA A 106 33.63 23.73 -40.72
C ALA A 106 33.27 23.99 -39.24
N SER A 107 33.44 25.23 -38.75
CA SER A 107 33.08 25.61 -37.38
C SER A 107 31.56 25.53 -37.13
N TYR A 108 30.76 25.95 -38.11
CA TYR A 108 29.30 25.87 -38.05
C TYR A 108 28.82 24.41 -38.07
N GLU A 109 29.41 23.55 -38.91
CA GLU A 109 29.06 22.13 -38.94
C GLU A 109 29.40 21.42 -37.62
N ALA A 110 30.54 21.77 -37.02
CA ALA A 110 30.92 21.29 -35.69
C ALA A 110 29.91 21.75 -34.61
N GLU A 111 29.50 23.01 -34.61
CA GLU A 111 28.50 23.51 -33.64
C GLU A 111 27.10 22.90 -33.89
N ARG A 112 26.67 22.78 -35.14
CA ARG A 112 25.39 22.16 -35.52
C ARG A 112 25.32 20.71 -35.07
N SER A 113 26.37 19.93 -35.31
CA SER A 113 26.41 18.53 -34.89
C SER A 113 26.38 18.39 -33.37
N ALA A 114 27.05 19.28 -32.63
CA ALA A 114 26.98 19.34 -31.17
C ALA A 114 25.56 19.66 -30.67
N ILE A 115 24.86 20.61 -31.30
CA ILE A 115 23.47 20.97 -30.96
C ILE A 115 22.51 19.81 -31.24
N VAL A 116 22.64 19.13 -32.39
CA VAL A 116 21.81 17.97 -32.74
C VAL A 116 22.02 16.82 -31.75
N ALA A 117 23.29 16.53 -31.40
CA ALA A 117 23.62 15.53 -30.40
C ALA A 117 23.02 15.88 -29.03
N GLN A 118 23.10 17.15 -28.62
CA GLN A 118 22.52 17.64 -27.37
C GLN A 118 21.00 17.47 -27.35
N ARG A 119 20.28 17.86 -28.41
CA ARG A 119 18.82 17.65 -28.52
C ARG A 119 18.42 16.18 -28.41
N ALA A 120 19.12 15.31 -29.13
CA ALA A 120 18.85 13.87 -29.09
C ALA A 120 19.10 13.26 -27.70
N GLU A 121 20.05 13.80 -26.93
CA GLU A 121 20.30 13.41 -25.55
C GLU A 121 19.18 13.90 -24.61
N LEU A 122 18.71 15.14 -24.78
CA LEU A 122 17.58 15.68 -24.01
C LEU A 122 16.31 14.85 -24.23
N GLU A 123 15.98 14.49 -25.47
CA GLU A 123 14.80 13.66 -25.78
C GLU A 123 14.89 12.27 -25.13
N ARG A 124 16.07 11.63 -25.18
CA ARG A 124 16.29 10.34 -24.50
C ARG A 124 16.14 10.47 -22.98
N HIS A 125 16.75 11.49 -22.38
CA HIS A 125 16.60 11.76 -20.94
C HIS A 125 15.15 12.04 -20.56
N GLN A 126 14.40 12.76 -21.40
CA GLN A 126 12.98 13.02 -21.20
C GLN A 126 12.19 11.71 -21.13
N HIS A 127 12.28 10.88 -22.18
CA HIS A 127 11.54 9.61 -22.22
C HIS A 127 11.92 8.69 -21.07
N LEU A 128 13.21 8.54 -20.78
CA LEU A 128 13.69 7.74 -19.64
C LEU A 128 13.14 8.28 -18.32
N THR A 129 13.19 9.59 -18.10
CA THR A 129 12.67 10.22 -16.88
C THR A 129 11.17 9.96 -16.73
N TRP A 130 10.38 10.10 -17.80
CA TRP A 130 8.94 9.82 -17.77
C TRP A 130 8.63 8.34 -17.51
N TRP A 131 9.36 7.42 -18.14
CA TRP A 131 9.21 5.99 -17.91
C TRP A 131 9.58 5.58 -16.48
N VAL A 132 10.70 6.09 -15.96
CA VAL A 132 11.14 5.83 -14.58
C VAL A 132 10.16 6.43 -13.59
N LEU A 133 9.75 7.69 -13.78
CA LEU A 133 8.81 8.38 -12.90
C LEU A 133 7.45 7.68 -12.85
N GLY A 134 6.88 7.37 -14.03
CA GLY A 134 5.62 6.66 -14.14
C GLY A 134 5.70 5.24 -13.57
N GLY A 135 6.78 4.51 -13.87
CA GLY A 135 7.04 3.18 -13.33
C GLY A 135 7.16 3.16 -11.80
N CYS A 136 7.93 4.08 -11.21
CA CYS A 136 8.04 4.24 -9.77
C CYS A 136 6.69 4.55 -9.12
N LEU A 137 5.89 5.44 -9.71
CA LEU A 137 4.57 5.79 -9.20
C LEU A 137 3.60 4.59 -9.20
N VAL A 138 3.54 3.86 -10.31
CA VAL A 138 2.73 2.65 -10.42
C VAL A 138 3.19 1.58 -9.43
N THR A 139 4.50 1.37 -9.31
CA THR A 139 5.08 0.41 -8.36
C THR A 139 4.72 0.79 -6.92
N PHE A 140 4.81 2.07 -6.57
CA PHE A 140 4.41 2.58 -5.26
C PHE A 140 2.94 2.29 -4.96
N ILE A 141 2.03 2.59 -5.89
CA ILE A 141 0.59 2.30 -5.74
C ILE A 141 0.35 0.81 -5.52
N VAL A 142 1.00 -0.06 -6.30
CA VAL A 142 0.88 -1.51 -6.18
C VAL A 142 1.39 -2.00 -4.82
N VAL A 143 2.57 -1.53 -4.39
CA VAL A 143 3.16 -1.91 -3.09
C VAL A 143 2.23 -1.51 -1.93
N VAL A 144 1.68 -0.29 -1.96
CA VAL A 144 0.75 0.17 -0.92
C VAL A 144 -0.54 -0.64 -0.93
N ALA A 145 -1.11 -0.92 -2.11
CA ALA A 145 -2.32 -1.73 -2.23
C ALA A 145 -2.10 -3.16 -1.68
N LEU A 146 -1.01 -3.82 -2.06
CA LEU A 146 -0.67 -5.15 -1.56
C LEU A 146 -0.41 -5.14 -0.05
N SER A 147 0.34 -4.15 0.45
CA SER A 147 0.61 -4.01 1.89
C SER A 147 -0.68 -3.84 2.70
N THR A 148 -1.62 -3.03 2.18
CA THR A 148 -2.94 -2.84 2.80
C THR A 148 -3.72 -4.13 2.91
N ILE A 149 -3.71 -4.95 1.85
CA ILE A 149 -4.38 -6.25 1.84
C ILE A 149 -3.76 -7.18 2.90
N VAL A 150 -2.43 -7.22 2.99
CA VAL A 150 -1.69 -8.04 3.96
C VAL A 150 -2.04 -7.64 5.40
N VAL A 151 -2.00 -6.35 5.72
CA VAL A 151 -2.35 -5.85 7.05
C VAL A 151 -3.81 -6.16 7.38
N THR A 152 -4.72 -5.96 6.43
CA THR A 152 -6.14 -6.23 6.67
C THR A 152 -6.41 -7.70 6.98
N HIS A 153 -5.66 -8.62 6.38
CA HIS A 153 -5.77 -10.05 6.69
C HIS A 153 -5.35 -10.38 8.13
N ARG A 154 -4.33 -9.69 8.67
CA ARG A 154 -3.91 -9.84 10.08
C ARG A 154 -4.96 -9.34 11.07
N MET A 155 -5.93 -8.54 10.63
CA MET A 155 -6.98 -7.98 11.49
C MET A 155 -8.32 -8.71 11.35
N ALA A 156 -8.71 -9.08 10.12
CA ALA A 156 -10.05 -9.57 9.83
C ALA A 156 -10.39 -10.89 10.56
N GLY A 157 -9.48 -11.86 10.55
CA GLY A 157 -9.66 -13.15 11.23
C GLY A 157 -9.88 -13.01 12.74
N PRO A 158 -8.97 -12.34 13.46
CA PRO A 158 -9.14 -12.02 14.87
C PRO A 158 -10.46 -11.31 15.19
N LEU A 159 -10.82 -10.30 14.39
CA LEU A 159 -12.01 -9.49 14.61
C LEU A 159 -13.29 -10.33 14.53
N PHE A 160 -13.38 -11.24 13.56
CA PHE A 160 -14.51 -12.16 13.46
C PHE A 160 -14.64 -13.06 14.69
N ARG A 161 -13.52 -13.58 15.20
CA ARG A 161 -13.50 -14.45 16.37
C ARG A 161 -13.95 -13.71 17.63
N ILE A 162 -13.50 -12.47 17.82
CA ILE A 162 -13.93 -11.60 18.93
C ILE A 162 -15.44 -11.31 18.80
N LYS A 163 -15.92 -10.92 17.62
CA LYS A 163 -17.34 -10.64 17.39
C LYS A 163 -18.22 -11.85 17.69
N ARG A 164 -17.77 -13.06 17.33
CA ARG A 164 -18.48 -14.30 17.65
C ARG A 164 -18.52 -14.54 19.16
N MET A 165 -17.40 -14.38 19.85
CA MET A 165 -17.32 -14.52 21.31
C MET A 165 -18.25 -13.53 22.03
N MET A 166 -18.27 -12.26 21.62
CA MET A 166 -19.21 -11.28 22.17
C MET A 166 -20.67 -11.67 21.95
N ARG A 167 -21.00 -12.26 20.79
CA ARG A 167 -22.35 -12.74 20.49
C ARG A 167 -22.74 -13.96 21.33
N GLU A 168 -21.81 -14.89 21.54
CA GLU A 168 -22.02 -16.04 22.43
C GLU A 168 -22.28 -15.57 23.86
N VAL A 169 -21.49 -14.62 24.37
CA VAL A 169 -21.70 -13.99 25.69
C VAL A 169 -23.06 -13.29 25.75
N ALA A 170 -23.45 -12.54 24.72
CA ALA A 170 -24.76 -11.87 24.66
C ALA A 170 -25.94 -12.86 24.66
N GLU A 171 -25.75 -14.06 24.11
CA GLU A 171 -26.72 -15.15 24.13
C GLU A 171 -26.66 -15.98 25.43
N GLY A 172 -25.83 -15.58 26.40
CA GLY A 172 -25.65 -16.24 27.69
C GLY A 172 -24.81 -17.52 27.64
N ARG A 173 -24.12 -17.79 26.53
CA ARG A 173 -23.20 -18.92 26.37
C ARG A 173 -21.78 -18.47 26.68
N LEU A 174 -21.22 -18.99 27.77
CA LEU A 174 -19.89 -18.60 28.24
C LEU A 174 -18.85 -19.66 27.88
N HIS A 175 -18.39 -19.63 26.63
CA HIS A 175 -17.33 -20.52 26.14
C HIS A 175 -16.02 -19.77 25.93
N PRO A 176 -15.17 -19.70 26.96
CA PRO A 176 -13.85 -19.15 26.79
C PRO A 176 -13.05 -20.05 25.82
N PRO A 177 -12.47 -19.50 24.74
CA PRO A 177 -11.67 -20.27 23.81
C PRO A 177 -10.37 -20.75 24.47
N GLN A 178 -10.05 -22.04 24.31
CA GLN A 178 -8.87 -22.67 24.93
C GLN A 178 -7.53 -22.24 24.30
N HIS A 179 -7.57 -21.72 23.06
CA HIS A 179 -6.36 -21.36 22.31
C HIS A 179 -6.43 -19.89 21.86
N GLY A 180 -5.27 -19.23 21.93
CA GLY A 180 -5.06 -17.85 21.49
C GLY A 180 -5.25 -17.63 19.98
N LEU A 181 -5.00 -16.40 19.56
CA LEU A 181 -4.85 -16.05 18.14
C LEU A 181 -3.48 -16.46 17.61
N ARG A 182 -3.26 -16.32 16.30
CA ARG A 182 -1.98 -16.66 15.68
C ARG A 182 -0.93 -15.60 16.05
N GLU A 183 0.32 -16.03 16.22
CA GLU A 183 1.44 -15.10 16.36
C GLU A 183 1.51 -14.15 15.16
N GLY A 184 1.51 -12.85 15.45
CA GLY A 184 1.55 -11.78 14.44
C GLY A 184 0.19 -11.23 14.00
N ASP A 185 -0.91 -11.65 14.65
CA ASP A 185 -2.21 -10.99 14.52
C ASP A 185 -2.24 -9.73 15.40
N GLU A 186 -2.76 -8.61 14.88
CA GLU A 186 -2.71 -7.29 15.55
C GLU A 186 -3.65 -7.18 16.76
N LEU A 187 -4.71 -7.99 16.81
CA LEU A 187 -5.77 -7.91 17.83
C LEU A 187 -5.60 -8.92 18.97
N GLN A 188 -4.37 -9.37 19.23
CA GLN A 188 -4.07 -10.32 20.30
C GLN A 188 -4.51 -9.80 21.67
N ASP A 189 -4.14 -8.58 22.03
CA ASP A 189 -4.46 -8.00 23.35
C ASP A 189 -5.97 -7.86 23.57
N VAL A 190 -6.72 -7.46 22.53
CA VAL A 190 -8.18 -7.31 22.60
C VAL A 190 -8.85 -8.68 22.72
N PHE A 191 -8.34 -9.68 21.99
CA PHE A 191 -8.84 -11.04 22.09
C PHE A 191 -8.58 -11.64 23.48
N GLU A 192 -7.40 -11.39 24.03
CA GLU A 192 -7.02 -11.84 25.37
C GLU A 192 -7.93 -11.21 26.43
N ALA A 193 -8.15 -9.90 26.38
CA ALA A 193 -9.09 -9.21 27.26
C ALA A 193 -10.53 -9.76 27.15
N ALA A 194 -11.00 -10.06 25.93
CA ALA A 194 -12.31 -10.65 25.70
C ALA A 194 -12.42 -12.10 26.22
N ARG A 195 -11.34 -12.88 26.08
CA ARG A 195 -11.23 -14.23 26.64
C ARG A 195 -11.30 -14.19 28.16
N ASP A 196 -10.51 -13.32 28.79
CA ASP A 196 -10.46 -13.15 30.24
C ASP A 196 -11.81 -12.71 30.81
N MET A 197 -12.50 -11.78 30.13
CA MET A 197 -13.86 -11.39 30.48
C MET A 197 -14.81 -12.59 30.45
N THR A 198 -14.79 -13.37 29.38
CA THR A 198 -15.66 -14.56 29.22
C THR A 198 -15.33 -15.62 30.28
N GLN A 199 -14.05 -15.82 30.58
CA GLN A 199 -13.58 -16.74 31.61
C GLN A 199 -14.08 -16.33 32.99
N ARG A 200 -13.93 -15.04 33.37
CA ARG A 200 -14.39 -14.53 34.67
C ARG A 200 -15.90 -14.64 34.82
N LEU A 201 -16.67 -14.31 33.80
CA LEU A 201 -18.12 -14.47 33.82
C LEU A 201 -18.52 -15.94 34.01
N ARG A 202 -17.80 -16.87 33.36
CA ARG A 202 -18.06 -18.30 33.50
C ARG A 202 -17.77 -18.76 34.93
N THR A 203 -16.60 -18.41 35.46
CA THR A 203 -16.21 -18.75 36.84
C THR A 203 -17.20 -18.19 37.85
N GLN A 204 -17.66 -16.94 37.67
CA GLN A 204 -18.69 -16.35 38.54
C GLN A 204 -20.02 -17.13 38.49
N GLN A 205 -20.47 -17.55 37.29
CA GLN A 205 -21.67 -18.39 37.18
C GLN A 205 -21.49 -19.78 37.80
N GLU A 206 -20.30 -20.38 37.68
CA GLU A 206 -19.99 -21.67 38.30
C GLU A 206 -19.99 -21.56 39.84
N GLU A 207 -19.46 -20.46 40.38
CA GLU A 207 -19.47 -20.17 41.82
C GLU A 207 -20.91 -19.93 42.34
N ASP A 208 -21.69 -19.10 41.66
CA ASP A 208 -23.09 -18.83 42.01
C ASP A 208 -23.93 -20.12 41.97
N ALA A 209 -23.75 -20.95 40.93
CA ALA A 209 -24.43 -22.23 40.82
C ALA A 209 -24.06 -23.19 41.96
N ARG A 210 -22.77 -23.24 42.34
CA ARG A 210 -22.30 -24.06 43.46
C ARG A 210 -22.93 -23.62 44.78
N VAL A 211 -22.95 -22.31 45.06
CA VAL A 211 -23.54 -21.77 46.30
C VAL A 211 -25.03 -22.10 46.40
N VAL A 212 -25.78 -21.95 45.29
CA VAL A 212 -27.21 -22.33 45.26
C VAL A 212 -27.39 -23.83 45.47
N ALA A 213 -26.56 -24.67 44.86
CA ALA A 213 -26.62 -26.12 45.02
C ALA A 213 -26.34 -26.57 46.46
N GLU A 214 -25.35 -25.97 47.12
CA GLU A 214 -25.01 -26.23 48.53
C GLU A 214 -26.14 -25.78 49.47
N ALA A 215 -26.72 -24.60 49.25
CA ALA A 215 -27.84 -24.10 50.05
C ALA A 215 -29.09 -25.00 49.91
N LEU A 216 -29.38 -25.46 48.69
CA LEU A 216 -30.46 -26.42 48.43
C LEU A 216 -30.21 -27.77 49.11
N ALA A 217 -28.98 -28.27 49.09
CA ALA A 217 -28.61 -29.52 49.77
C ALA A 217 -28.84 -29.40 51.29
N GLN A 218 -28.41 -28.30 51.90
CA GLN A 218 -28.63 -28.03 53.33
C GLN A 218 -30.13 -27.91 53.68
N ALA A 219 -30.90 -27.15 52.89
CA ALA A 219 -32.34 -27.00 53.09
C ALA A 219 -33.08 -28.33 53.01
N ARG A 220 -32.70 -29.21 52.07
CA ARG A 220 -33.28 -30.55 51.97
C ARG A 220 -32.92 -31.43 53.17
N THR A 221 -31.68 -31.36 53.66
CA THR A 221 -31.27 -32.11 54.86
C THR A 221 -31.94 -31.65 56.15
N SER A 222 -32.33 -30.37 56.25
CA SER A 222 -33.08 -29.83 57.39
C SER A 222 -34.60 -30.04 57.29
N GLY A 223 -35.07 -30.71 56.24
CA GLY A 223 -36.49 -31.00 56.03
C GLY A 223 -37.31 -29.80 55.55
N ALA A 224 -36.66 -28.76 55.02
CA ALA A 224 -37.36 -27.59 54.50
C ALA A 224 -38.12 -27.95 53.22
N THR A 225 -39.43 -27.67 53.21
CA THR A 225 -40.33 -27.89 52.07
C THR A 225 -41.12 -26.64 51.76
N GLY A 226 -41.31 -26.31 50.49
CA GLY A 226 -42.17 -25.22 50.06
C GLY A 226 -41.86 -24.71 48.66
N PRO A 227 -42.72 -23.84 48.09
CA PRO A 227 -42.58 -23.33 46.72
C PRO A 227 -41.20 -22.69 46.42
N TRP A 228 -40.61 -22.03 47.41
CA TRP A 228 -39.29 -21.40 47.29
C TRP A 228 -38.15 -22.40 47.09
N VAL A 229 -38.26 -23.63 47.60
CA VAL A 229 -37.26 -24.70 47.39
C VAL A 229 -37.30 -25.19 45.95
N ASP A 230 -38.50 -25.29 45.37
CA ASP A 230 -38.71 -25.68 43.98
C ASP A 230 -38.22 -24.58 43.03
N GLU A 231 -38.48 -23.30 43.35
CA GLU A 231 -37.98 -22.15 42.59
C GLU A 231 -36.45 -22.07 42.57
N LEU A 232 -35.79 -22.29 43.71
CA LEU A 232 -34.33 -22.35 43.79
C LEU A 232 -33.78 -23.55 43.02
N SER A 233 -34.44 -24.72 43.11
CA SER A 233 -34.05 -25.90 42.33
C SER A 233 -34.16 -25.66 40.82
N ALA A 234 -35.20 -24.95 40.38
CA ALA A 234 -35.36 -24.53 38.99
C ALA A 234 -34.29 -23.51 38.57
N LEU A 235 -33.90 -22.59 39.46
CA LEU A 235 -32.81 -21.64 39.20
C LEU A 235 -31.46 -22.35 39.04
N GLU A 236 -31.16 -23.31 39.91
CA GLU A 236 -29.96 -24.15 39.87
C GLU A 236 -29.87 -24.93 38.55
N ALA A 237 -31.00 -25.52 38.11
CA ALA A 237 -31.09 -26.19 36.83
C ALA A 237 -30.82 -25.24 35.64
N ARG A 238 -31.35 -24.00 35.67
CA ARG A 238 -31.06 -22.98 34.64
C ARG A 238 -29.60 -22.56 34.59
N TYR A 239 -28.90 -22.53 35.72
CA TYR A 239 -27.46 -22.26 35.74
C TYR A 239 -26.67 -23.41 35.14
N ARG A 240 -26.95 -24.66 35.57
CA ARG A 240 -26.30 -25.85 34.98
C ARG A 240 -26.53 -25.96 33.48
N GLU A 241 -27.76 -25.71 33.01
CA GLU A 241 -28.08 -25.78 31.60
C GLU A 241 -27.27 -24.76 30.79
N ARG A 242 -27.09 -23.53 31.30
CA ARG A 242 -26.27 -22.51 30.63
C ARG A 242 -24.78 -22.82 30.63
N LEU A 243 -24.27 -23.52 31.64
CA LEU A 243 -22.87 -23.95 31.72
C LEU A 243 -22.56 -25.17 30.85
N ALA A 244 -23.58 -25.98 30.55
CA ALA A 244 -23.49 -27.21 29.77
C ALA A 244 -23.68 -27.00 28.25
N ARG A 245 -24.46 -25.99 27.87
CA ARG A 245 -24.58 -25.52 26.48
C ARG A 245 -23.33 -24.81 26.05
#